data_AF-A0A482WNR8-F1
#
_entry.id   AF-A0A482WNR8-F1
#
_cell.length_a   1.000
_cell.length_b   1.000
_cell.length_c   1.000
_cell.angle_alpha   90.00
_cell.angle_beta   90.00
_cell.angle_gamma   90.00
#
_symmetry.space_group_name_H-M   'P 1'
#
loop_
_entity.id
_entity.type
_entity.pdbx_description
1 polymer ?
#
loop_
_entity_poly.entity_id
_entity_poly.type
_entity_poly.pdbx_seq_one_letter_code
_entity_poly.pdbx_strand_id
1 'polypeptide(L)'
;MVSPLLTKQGRYDGATAIEDKLQDGVQRAIANLSIAEIKIWGRTGDKQETAVNIGYSCQLLNDDMELFIVDGNTMEQVTEQLKQLKQVMRKNS
;
A
#
# COMPACT_ATOMS: atom_id res chain seq x y z
N MET A 1 1.46 -6.05 -14.84
CA MET A 1 1.90 -7.43 -15.16
C MET A 1 3.35 -7.35 -15.63
N VAL A 2 4.32 -7.74 -14.81
CA VAL A 2 5.75 -7.75 -15.19
C VAL A 2 6.14 -9.19 -15.47
N SER A 3 6.58 -9.49 -16.69
CA SER A 3 7.07 -10.82 -17.09
C SER A 3 8.47 -11.05 -16.50
N PRO A 4 8.75 -12.20 -15.86
CA PRO A 4 10.08 -12.52 -15.39
C PRO A 4 10.89 -13.18 -16.51
N LEU A 5 11.68 -12.40 -17.23
CA LEU A 5 12.78 -12.93 -18.04
C LEU A 5 14.07 -12.86 -17.21
N LEU A 6 14.42 -14.03 -16.66
CA LEU A 6 15.76 -14.51 -16.37
C LEU A 6 16.65 -13.70 -15.41
N THR A 7 16.86 -14.24 -14.20
CA THR A 7 18.18 -14.11 -13.55
C THR A 7 18.55 -15.40 -12.83
N LYS A 8 19.17 -16.31 -13.59
CA LYS A 8 20.13 -17.29 -13.08
C LYS A 8 21.50 -16.66 -13.35
N GLN A 9 22.29 -16.38 -12.30
CA GLN A 9 23.59 -15.67 -12.29
C GLN A 9 23.54 -14.13 -12.11
N GLY A 10 23.39 -13.69 -10.86
CA GLY A 10 24.23 -12.71 -10.16
C GLY A 10 24.67 -11.36 -10.79
N ARG A 11 24.05 -10.86 -11.86
CA ARG A 11 24.33 -9.50 -12.36
C ARG A 11 23.01 -8.80 -12.70
N TYR A 12 22.62 -7.82 -11.87
CA TYR A 12 21.47 -6.96 -12.14
C TYR A 12 21.93 -5.78 -13.00
N ASP A 13 21.76 -5.90 -14.31
CA ASP A 13 21.96 -4.79 -15.24
C ASP A 13 20.70 -3.91 -15.28
N GLY A 14 20.60 -3.05 -14.27
CA GLY A 14 19.58 -2.00 -14.19
C GLY A 14 18.22 -2.45 -13.64
N ALA A 15 17.57 -1.53 -12.92
CA ALA A 15 16.16 -1.63 -12.53
C ALA A 15 15.39 -0.52 -13.25
N THR A 16 14.28 -0.87 -13.90
CA THR A 16 13.38 0.11 -14.53
C THR A 16 12.19 0.30 -13.61
N ALA A 17 11.99 1.53 -13.10
CA ALA A 17 10.77 1.92 -12.40
C ALA A 17 9.84 2.63 -13.40
N ILE A 18 8.59 2.15 -13.50
CA ILE A 18 7.53 2.82 -14.25
C ILE A 18 6.63 3.51 -13.23
N GLU A 19 6.48 4.83 -13.35
CA GLU A 19 5.58 5.62 -12.51
C GLU A 19 4.15 5.55 -13.06
N ASP A 20 3.21 5.12 -12.22
CA ASP A 20 1.79 5.16 -12.57
C ASP A 20 1.29 6.60 -12.57
N LYS A 21 0.84 7.08 -13.74
CA LYS A 21 0.30 8.43 -13.87
C LYS A 21 -1.04 8.54 -13.15
N LEU A 22 -1.05 9.36 -12.10
CA LEU A 22 -2.28 9.79 -11.42
C LEU A 22 -3.00 10.87 -12.23
N GLN A 23 -4.29 11.02 -11.98
CA GLN A 23 -5.05 12.15 -12.54
C GLN A 23 -4.60 13.47 -11.90
N ASP A 24 -4.75 14.56 -12.65
CA ASP A 24 -4.38 15.90 -12.19
C ASP A 24 -5.12 16.26 -10.90
N GLY A 25 -4.37 16.71 -9.89
CA GLY A 25 -4.92 17.19 -8.62
C GLY A 25 -5.23 16.11 -7.58
N VAL A 26 -5.06 14.82 -7.88
CA VAL A 26 -5.30 13.72 -6.91
C VAL A 26 -4.50 13.90 -5.62
N GLN A 27 -3.19 14.14 -5.74
CA GLN A 27 -2.31 14.36 -4.57
C GLN A 27 -2.79 15.52 -3.70
N ARG A 28 -3.12 16.67 -4.33
CA ARG A 28 -3.61 17.85 -3.62
C ARG A 28 -4.94 17.60 -2.91
N ALA A 29 -5.86 16.88 -3.55
CA ALA A 29 -7.13 16.53 -2.95
C ALA A 29 -6.95 15.62 -1.74
N ILE A 30 -6.10 14.59 -1.85
CA ILE A 30 -5.79 13.66 -0.75
C ILE A 30 -5.14 14.41 0.43
N ALA A 31 -4.18 15.29 0.17
CA ALA A 31 -3.56 16.12 1.20
C ALA A 31 -4.59 16.99 1.93
N ASN A 32 -5.48 17.67 1.19
CA ASN A 32 -6.53 18.49 1.79
C ASN A 32 -7.51 17.68 2.65
N LEU A 33 -7.91 16.50 2.18
CA LEU A 33 -8.80 15.59 2.92
C LEU A 33 -8.12 15.05 4.18
N SER A 34 -6.83 14.75 4.11
CA SER A 34 -6.02 14.31 5.25
C SER A 34 -5.90 15.40 6.32
N ILE A 35 -5.62 16.65 5.93
CA ILE A 35 -5.58 17.81 6.85
C ILE A 35 -6.94 18.08 7.49
N ALA A 36 -8.03 17.79 6.78
CA ALA A 36 -9.40 17.88 7.30
C ALA A 36 -9.79 16.69 8.20
N GLU A 37 -8.86 15.79 8.54
CA GLU A 37 -9.08 14.58 9.34
C GLU A 37 -10.13 13.62 8.75
N ILE A 38 -10.36 13.71 7.44
CA ILE A 38 -11.27 12.82 6.71
C ILE A 38 -10.51 11.52 6.43
N LYS A 39 -11.06 10.40 6.92
CA LYS A 39 -10.50 9.07 6.66
C LYS A 39 -10.73 8.67 5.20
N ILE A 40 -9.64 8.46 4.47
CA ILE A 40 -9.67 8.10 3.05
C ILE A 40 -9.48 6.59 2.92
N TRP A 41 -10.34 5.94 2.13
CA TRP A 41 -10.30 4.49 1.90
C TRP A 41 -10.22 4.24 0.39
N GLY A 42 -9.18 3.53 -0.05
CA GLY A 42 -9.05 3.07 -1.43
C GLY A 42 -9.55 1.63 -1.58
N ARG A 43 -10.39 1.37 -2.58
CA ARG A 43 -10.78 0.01 -2.98
C ARG A 43 -10.34 -0.22 -4.42
N THR A 44 -9.54 -1.25 -4.65
CA THR A 44 -9.08 -1.64 -5.98
C THR A 44 -9.23 -3.15 -6.18
N GLY A 45 -9.37 -3.57 -7.44
CA GLY A 45 -9.27 -4.97 -7.86
C GLY A 45 -7.89 -5.35 -8.39
N ASP A 46 -6.91 -4.44 -8.30
CA ASP A 46 -5.54 -4.67 -8.69
C ASP A 46 -4.76 -5.45 -7.60
N LYS A 47 -3.55 -5.90 -7.92
CA LYS A 47 -2.64 -6.52 -6.97
C LYS A 47 -2.31 -5.58 -5.82
N GLN A 48 -2.06 -6.15 -4.65
CA GLN A 48 -1.67 -5.42 -3.45
C GLN A 48 -0.43 -4.54 -3.68
N GLU A 49 0.59 -5.06 -4.36
CA GLU A 49 1.81 -4.32 -4.70
C GLU A 49 1.50 -3.03 -5.47
N THR A 50 0.62 -3.12 -6.49
CA THR A 50 0.19 -1.95 -7.25
C THR A 50 -0.58 -0.97 -6.37
N ALA A 51 -1.49 -1.48 -5.53
CA ALA A 51 -2.28 -0.64 -4.63
C ALA A 51 -1.38 0.15 -3.65
N VAL A 52 -0.36 -0.50 -3.12
CA VAL A 52 0.63 0.12 -2.22
C VAL A 52 1.44 1.18 -2.98
N ASN A 53 1.94 0.87 -4.16
CA ASN A 53 2.68 1.83 -4.99
C ASN A 53 1.84 3.07 -5.32
N ILE A 54 0.58 2.88 -5.73
CA ILE A 54 -0.35 3.99 -5.97
C ILE A 54 -0.58 4.81 -4.70
N GLY A 55 -0.73 4.15 -3.55
CA GLY A 55 -0.88 4.79 -2.25
C GLY A 55 0.27 5.74 -1.92
N TYR A 56 1.52 5.32 -2.19
CA TYR A 56 2.69 6.18 -2.04
C TYR A 56 2.71 7.31 -3.08
N SER A 57 2.47 7.00 -4.37
CA SER A 57 2.46 8.01 -5.44
C SER A 57 1.45 9.13 -5.19
N CYS A 58 0.31 8.82 -4.57
CA CYS A 58 -0.75 9.79 -4.29
C CYS A 58 -0.66 10.42 -2.89
N GLN A 59 0.38 10.11 -2.11
CA GLN A 59 0.59 10.57 -0.73
C GLN A 59 -0.52 10.14 0.25
N LEU A 60 -1.26 9.09 -0.10
CA LEU A 60 -2.16 8.43 0.84
C LEU A 60 -1.37 7.62 1.88
N LEU A 61 -0.23 7.07 1.47
CA LEU A 61 0.76 6.41 2.32
C LEU A 61 2.05 7.24 2.35
N ASN A 62 2.74 7.22 3.48
CA ASN A 62 4.07 7.82 3.62
C ASN A 62 4.99 6.89 4.43
N ASP A 63 6.29 7.16 4.42
CA ASP A 63 7.30 6.30 5.04
C ASP A 63 7.23 6.28 6.58
N ASP A 64 6.54 7.26 7.19
CA ASP A 64 6.31 7.33 8.64
C ASP A 64 5.10 6.50 9.09
N MET A 65 4.31 5.96 8.15
CA MET A 65 3.15 5.12 8.45
C MET A 65 3.54 3.65 8.61
N GLU A 66 2.99 3.01 9.64
CA GLU A 66 3.05 1.55 9.79
C GLU A 66 2.00 0.89 8.88
N LEU A 67 2.46 0.07 7.92
CA LEU A 67 1.58 -0.66 7.01
C LEU A 67 1.20 -2.02 7.61
N PHE A 68 -0.10 -2.21 7.84
CA PHE A 68 -0.65 -3.48 8.32
C PHE A 68 -1.31 -4.26 7.18
N ILE A 69 -0.90 -5.51 7.00
CA ILE A 69 -1.39 -6.40 5.95
C ILE A 69 -2.24 -7.50 6.60
N VAL A 70 -3.43 -7.72 6.05
CA VAL A 70 -4.35 -8.81 6.43
C VAL A 70 -4.60 -9.66 5.20
N ASP A 71 -3.95 -10.82 5.13
CA ASP A 71 -3.89 -11.72 3.97
C ASP A 71 -4.28 -13.17 4.33
N GLY A 72 -4.93 -13.37 5.47
CA GLY A 72 -5.40 -14.68 5.91
C GLY A 72 -6.32 -15.36 4.88
N ASN A 73 -6.10 -16.66 4.67
CA ASN A 73 -6.87 -17.48 3.73
C ASN A 73 -8.04 -18.22 4.41
N THR A 74 -8.09 -18.21 5.75
CA THR A 74 -9.20 -18.74 6.55
C THR A 74 -9.79 -17.67 7.46
N MET A 75 -11.03 -17.90 7.89
CA MET A 75 -11.71 -17.02 8.85
C MET A 75 -10.93 -16.90 10.16
N GLU A 76 -10.34 -18.00 10.66
CA GLU A 76 -9.54 -17.94 11.88
C GLU A 76 -8.29 -17.07 11.71
N GLN A 77 -7.59 -17.22 10.58
CA GLN A 77 -6.37 -16.46 10.28
C GLN A 77 -6.65 -14.96 10.20
N VAL A 78 -7.68 -14.56 9.44
CA VAL A 78 -8.09 -13.15 9.32
C VAL A 78 -8.50 -12.60 10.68
N THR A 79 -9.27 -13.37 11.45
CA THR A 79 -9.71 -12.96 12.79
C THR A 79 -8.54 -12.72 13.73
N GLU A 80 -7.53 -13.60 13.69
CA GLU A 80 -6.34 -13.48 14.53
C GLU A 80 -5.49 -12.26 14.13
N GLN A 81 -5.26 -12.04 12.84
CA GLN A 81 -4.57 -10.86 12.32
C GLN A 81 -5.27 -9.55 12.74
N LEU A 82 -6.60 -9.49 12.62
CA LEU A 82 -7.38 -8.32 13.03
C LEU A 82 -7.33 -8.09 14.56
N LYS A 83 -7.30 -9.14 15.38
CA LYS A 83 -7.14 -9.01 16.83
C LYS A 83 -5.78 -8.43 17.18
N GLN A 84 -4.72 -8.91 16.55
CA GLN A 84 -3.36 -8.41 16.75
C GLN A 84 -3.26 -6.94 16.34
N LEU A 85 -3.79 -6.58 15.16
CA LEU A 85 -3.86 -5.21 14.69
C LEU A 85 -4.57 -4.29 15.71
N LYS A 86 -5.74 -4.71 16.20
CA LYS A 86 -6.50 -3.93 17.19
C LYS A 86 -5.71 -3.69 18.48
N GLN A 87 -4.88 -4.65 18.91
CA GLN A 87 -4.03 -4.50 20.07
C GLN A 87 -2.89 -3.51 19.84
N VAL A 88 -2.26 -3.54 18.66
CA VAL A 88 -1.19 -2.59 18.29
C VAL A 88 -1.75 -1.17 18.24
N MET A 89 -2.88 -0.96 17.55
CA MET A 89 -3.52 0.36 17.46
C MET A 89 -3.87 0.93 18.84
N ARG A 90 -4.29 0.09 19.79
CA ARG A 90 -4.61 0.52 21.16
C ARG A 90 -3.38 0.86 22.01
N LYS A 91 -2.21 0.33 21.69
CA LYS A 91 -0.95 0.66 22.39
C LYS A 91 -0.32 1.94 21.87
N ASN A 92 -0.59 2.30 20.61
CA ASN A 92 -0.05 3.47 19.94
C ASN A 92 -0.98 4.71 20.01
N SER A 93 -2.14 4.61 20.68
CA SER A 93 -3.04 5.73 21.02
C SER A 93 -2.97 6.02 22.52
#